data_AF-A0A368JRM0-F1
#
_entry.id   AF-A0A368JRM0-F1
#
_cell.length_a   1.000
_cell.length_b   1.000
_cell.length_c   1.000
_cell.angle_alpha   90.00
_cell.angle_beta   90.00
_cell.angle_gamma   90.00
#
_symmetry.space_group_name_H-M   'P 1'
#
loop_
_entity.id
_entity.type
_entity.pdbx_description
1 polymer ?
#
loop_
_entity_poly.entity_id
_entity_poly.type
_entity_poly.pdbx_seq_one_letter_code
_entity_poly.pdbx_strand_id
1 'polypeptide(L)'
;MADHSSHHHDTEPGVIAEPQTKAIWKTFIILSVLTAFEFLIAFTINAGFLKTSIFVLMTIVKAFYIVGEFMHLKHEVKSLIWAIILPCIFVVWLLLALLMEGGFIFVAR
;
A
#
# COMPACT_ATOMS: atom_id res chain seq x y z
N MET A 1 8.60 21.82 58.52
CA MET A 1 9.40 20.68 58.03
C MET A 1 8.79 20.31 56.69
N ALA A 2 9.36 20.81 55.59
CA ALA A 2 8.85 20.56 54.25
C ALA A 2 9.42 19.21 53.78
N ASP A 3 8.53 18.24 53.59
CA ASP A 3 8.88 16.91 53.10
C ASP A 3 8.99 16.97 51.57
N HIS A 4 10.21 16.86 51.09
CA HIS A 4 10.54 16.95 49.68
C HIS A 4 10.39 15.55 49.08
N SER A 5 9.19 15.23 48.59
CA SER A 5 8.93 13.99 47.84
C SER A 5 9.71 14.01 46.53
N SER A 6 10.89 13.39 46.57
CA SER A 6 11.71 13.09 45.40
C SER A 6 11.04 11.99 44.59
N HIS A 7 10.23 12.40 43.61
CA HIS A 7 9.81 11.52 42.52
C HIS A 7 11.05 11.11 41.70
N HIS A 8 11.68 10.02 42.12
CA HIS A 8 12.62 9.28 41.29
C HIS A 8 11.84 8.71 40.10
N HIS A 9 12.06 9.33 38.94
CA HIS A 9 11.57 8.84 37.66
C HIS A 9 12.51 7.70 37.24
N ASP A 10 12.29 6.51 37.81
CA ASP A 10 12.95 5.29 37.38
C ASP A 10 12.55 5.05 35.93
N THR A 11 13.45 5.47 35.04
CA THR A 11 13.37 5.17 33.62
C THR A 11 13.74 3.71 33.50
N GLU A 12 12.76 2.83 33.61
CA GLU A 12 12.89 1.45 33.15
C GLU A 12 13.45 1.52 31.72
N PRO A 13 14.54 0.81 31.39
CA PRO A 13 15.02 0.73 30.03
C PRO A 13 13.94 0.01 29.23
N GLY A 14 13.05 0.80 28.63
CA GLY A 14 11.96 0.33 27.80
C GLY A 14 12.52 -0.66 26.80
N VAL A 15 12.12 -1.91 26.95
CA VAL A 15 12.45 -3.00 26.04
C VAL A 15 11.95 -2.55 24.67
N ILE A 16 12.88 -2.06 23.85
CA ILE A 16 12.61 -1.61 22.50
C ILE A 16 12.15 -2.87 21.76
N ALA A 17 10.86 -2.94 21.43
CA ALA A 17 10.32 -4.07 20.70
C ALA A 17 11.16 -4.29 19.43
N GLU A 18 11.66 -5.51 19.23
CA GLU A 18 12.52 -5.80 18.08
C GLU A 18 11.77 -5.44 16.79
N PRO A 19 12.35 -4.59 15.92
CA PRO A 19 11.72 -4.25 14.65
C PRO A 19 11.53 -5.54 13.84
N GLN A 20 10.36 -5.70 13.24
CA GLN A 20 9.97 -6.89 12.46
C GLN A 20 10.65 -6.94 11.07
N THR A 21 11.95 -6.62 11.01
CA THR A 21 12.75 -6.49 9.79
C THR A 21 12.77 -7.77 8.96
N LYS A 22 12.63 -8.94 9.60
CA LYS A 22 12.60 -10.25 8.92
C LYS A 22 11.37 -10.41 8.02
N ALA A 23 10.19 -9.92 8.44
CA ALA A 23 8.98 -9.98 7.63
C ALA A 23 9.09 -9.07 6.40
N ILE A 24 9.58 -7.84 6.61
CA ILE A 24 9.84 -6.85 5.57
C ILE A 24 10.77 -7.42 4.50
N TRP A 25 11.89 -8.04 4.91
CA TRP A 25 12.86 -8.59 3.97
C TRP A 25 12.30 -9.78 3.17
N LYS A 26 11.48 -10.62 3.79
CA LYS A 26 10.80 -11.72 3.11
C LYS A 26 9.83 -11.21 2.04
N THR A 27 9.02 -10.20 2.38
CA THR A 27 8.07 -9.58 1.44
C THR A 27 8.80 -8.84 0.33
N PHE A 28 9.90 -8.15 0.64
CA PHE A 28 10.76 -7.50 -0.35
C PHE A 28 11.27 -8.48 -1.41
N ILE A 29 11.77 -9.65 -1.01
CA ILE A 29 12.22 -10.67 -1.96
C ILE A 29 11.06 -11.19 -2.81
N ILE A 30 9.90 -11.47 -2.21
CA ILE A 30 8.70 -11.90 -2.95
C ILE A 30 8.32 -10.88 -4.00
N LEU A 31 8.28 -9.59 -3.64
CA LEU A 31 7.93 -8.51 -4.56
C LEU A 31 9.00 -8.28 -5.64
N SER A 32 10.28 -8.45 -5.29
CA SER A 32 11.39 -8.38 -6.24
C SER A 32 11.28 -9.48 -7.30
N VAL A 33 11.08 -10.73 -6.88
CA VAL A 33 10.90 -11.87 -7.77
C VAL A 33 9.65 -11.70 -8.64
N LEU A 34 8.52 -11.29 -8.05
CA LEU A 34 7.29 -11.03 -8.78
C LEU A 34 7.52 -9.98 -9.88
N THR A 35 8.20 -8.88 -9.56
CA THR A 35 8.49 -7.81 -10.52
C THR A 35 9.46 -8.26 -11.61
N ALA A 36 10.48 -9.06 -11.28
CA ALA A 36 11.40 -9.63 -12.26
C ALA A 36 10.66 -10.57 -13.24
N PHE A 37 9.71 -11.34 -12.74
CA PHE A 37 8.87 -12.22 -13.55
C PHE A 37 7.95 -11.41 -14.49
N GLU A 38 7.39 -10.30 -13.99
CA GLU A 38 6.64 -9.33 -14.78
C GLU A 38 7.48 -8.84 -15.97
N PHE A 39 8.72 -8.38 -15.71
CA PHE A 39 9.62 -7.96 -16.78
C PHE A 39 9.90 -9.07 -17.79
N LEU A 40 10.15 -10.30 -17.35
CA LEU A 40 10.38 -11.44 -18.24
C LEU A 40 9.18 -11.69 -19.18
N ILE A 41 7.96 -11.66 -18.64
CA ILE A 41 6.72 -11.78 -19.41
C ILE A 41 6.58 -10.60 -20.39
N ALA A 42 6.92 -9.39 -19.97
CA ALA A 42 6.88 -8.21 -20.83
C ALA A 42 7.72 -8.36 -22.10
N PHE A 43 8.91 -8.97 -21.99
CA PHE A 43 9.82 -9.19 -23.12
C PHE A 43 9.51 -10.46 -23.92
N THR A 44 8.87 -11.47 -23.32
CA THR A 44 8.61 -12.76 -23.97
C THR A 44 7.28 -12.80 -24.72
N ILE A 45 6.23 -12.17 -24.16
CA ILE A 45 4.88 -12.21 -24.74
C ILE A 45 4.64 -10.97 -25.60
N ASN A 46 4.16 -11.20 -26.83
CA ASN A 46 3.78 -10.14 -27.75
C ASN A 46 2.67 -9.26 -27.18
N ALA A 47 2.68 -7.97 -27.52
CA ALA A 47 1.71 -7.02 -26.99
C ALA A 47 0.29 -7.40 -27.44
N GLY A 48 -0.57 -7.72 -26.47
CA GLY A 48 -1.94 -8.15 -26.71
C GLY A 48 -2.77 -8.16 -25.43
N PHE A 49 -4.08 -8.33 -25.58
CA PHE A 49 -5.04 -8.26 -24.46
C PHE A 49 -4.69 -9.23 -23.31
N LEU A 50 -4.20 -10.43 -23.64
CA LEU A 50 -3.78 -11.43 -22.65
C LEU A 50 -2.60 -10.95 -21.79
N LYS A 51 -1.60 -10.30 -22.39
CA LYS A 51 -0.47 -9.71 -21.66
C LYS A 51 -0.91 -8.57 -20.76
N THR A 52 -1.78 -7.69 -21.24
CA THR A 52 -2.30 -6.60 -20.42
C THR A 52 -3.09 -7.12 -19.22
N SER A 53 -3.94 -8.14 -19.42
CA SER A 53 -4.73 -8.73 -18.35
C SER A 53 -3.86 -9.42 -17.28
N ILE A 54 -2.84 -10.19 -17.69
CA ILE A 54 -1.93 -10.84 -16.75
C ILE A 54 -1.10 -9.83 -15.94
N PHE A 55 -0.66 -8.75 -16.58
CA PHE A 55 0.06 -7.66 -15.93
C PHE A 55 -0.80 -6.99 -14.88
N VAL A 56 -2.01 -6.56 -15.24
CA VAL A 56 -2.94 -5.93 -14.30
C VAL A 56 -3.18 -6.83 -13.08
N LEU A 57 -3.37 -8.14 -13.29
CA LEU A 57 -3.57 -9.09 -12.20
C LEU A 57 -2.33 -9.20 -11.28
N MET A 58 -1.12 -9.32 -11.85
CA MET A 58 0.13 -9.34 -11.08
C MET A 58 0.36 -8.04 -10.31
N THR A 59 0.08 -6.90 -10.94
CA THR A 59 0.23 -5.58 -10.31
C THR A 59 -0.72 -5.42 -9.12
N ILE A 60 -1.96 -5.94 -9.22
CA ILE A 60 -2.92 -5.98 -8.11
C ILE A 60 -2.38 -6.84 -6.96
N VAL A 61 -1.88 -8.06 -7.25
CA VAL A 61 -1.29 -8.94 -6.24
C VAL A 61 -0.14 -8.24 -5.52
N LYS A 62 0.75 -7.58 -6.27
CA LYS A 62 1.81 -6.74 -5.72
C LYS A 62 1.29 -5.66 -4.77
N ALA A 63 0.25 -4.93 -5.18
CA ALA A 63 -0.34 -3.88 -4.35
C ALA A 63 -0.83 -4.42 -3.00
N PHE A 64 -1.44 -5.61 -2.97
CA PHE A 64 -1.83 -6.27 -1.72
C PHE A 64 -0.64 -6.58 -0.81
N TYR A 65 0.45 -7.12 -1.34
CA TYR A 65 1.66 -7.40 -0.54
C TYR A 65 2.31 -6.13 0.00
N ILE A 66 2.33 -5.04 -0.79
CA ILE A 66 2.89 -3.75 -0.36
C ILE A 66 2.05 -3.16 0.79
N VAL A 67 0.74 -3.07 0.61
CA VAL A 67 -0.17 -2.48 1.60
C VAL A 67 -0.25 -3.34 2.87
N GLY A 68 -0.19 -4.67 2.74
CA GLY A 68 -0.23 -5.58 3.88
C GLY A 68 1.03 -5.54 4.75
N GLU A 69 2.21 -5.66 4.14
CA GLU A 69 3.46 -5.90 4.86
C GLU A 69 4.36 -4.66 4.97
N PHE A 70 4.49 -3.83 3.92
CA PHE A 70 5.33 -2.62 4.00
C PHE A 70 4.67 -1.47 4.75
N MET A 71 3.34 -1.42 4.75
CA MET A 71 2.60 -0.39 5.47
C MET A 71 2.20 -0.83 6.90
N HIS A 72 2.56 -2.04 7.32
CA HIS A 72 2.29 -2.58 8.67
C HIS A 72 0.80 -2.51 9.09
N LEU A 73 -0.11 -2.51 8.13
CA LEU A 73 -1.54 -2.24 8.35
C LEU A 73 -2.32 -3.43 8.87
N LYS A 74 -1.74 -4.62 8.77
CA LYS A 74 -2.43 -5.87 9.03
C LYS A 74 -2.75 -6.09 10.51
N HIS A 75 -2.01 -5.49 11.43
CA HIS A 75 -2.20 -5.72 12.87
C HIS A 75 -2.47 -4.50 13.75
N GLU A 76 -2.06 -3.28 13.38
CA GLU A 76 -2.11 -2.16 14.34
C GLU A 76 -2.96 -0.95 13.95
N VAL A 77 -3.21 -0.67 12.66
CA VAL A 77 -3.78 0.65 12.27
C VAL A 77 -4.81 0.57 11.15
N LYS A 78 -6.06 0.25 11.52
CA LYS A 78 -7.24 0.37 10.64
C LYS A 78 -7.37 1.79 10.06
N SER A 79 -6.91 2.82 10.78
CA SER A 79 -6.91 4.21 10.33
C SER A 79 -6.03 4.45 9.09
N LEU A 80 -4.86 3.81 9.00
CA LEU A 80 -4.00 3.97 7.82
C LEU A 80 -4.59 3.26 6.57
N ILE A 81 -5.35 2.16 6.75
CA ILE A 81 -6.09 1.54 5.64
C ILE A 81 -7.07 2.54 5.02
N TRP A 82 -7.81 3.29 5.85
CA TRP A 82 -8.70 4.34 5.37
C TRP A 82 -7.95 5.49 4.70
N ALA A 83 -6.74 5.82 5.18
CA ALA A 83 -5.90 6.85 4.57
C ALA A 83 -5.45 6.51 3.14
N ILE A 84 -5.40 5.22 2.76
CA ILE A 84 -5.07 4.77 1.39
C ILE A 84 -6.33 4.53 0.56
N ILE A 85 -7.34 3.90 1.14
CA ILE A 85 -8.58 3.57 0.42
C ILE A 85 -9.35 4.84 0.05
N LEU A 86 -9.42 5.83 0.94
CA LEU A 86 -10.17 7.07 0.71
C LEU A 86 -9.68 7.85 -0.53
N PRO A 87 -8.36 8.15 -0.69
CA PRO A 87 -7.88 8.81 -1.90
C PRO A 87 -8.04 7.93 -3.15
N CYS A 88 -7.91 6.60 -3.06
CA CYS A 88 -8.19 5.72 -4.20
C CYS A 88 -9.65 5.81 -4.67
N ILE A 89 -10.61 5.75 -3.74
CA ILE A 89 -12.04 5.89 -4.06
C ILE A 89 -12.32 7.27 -4.64
N PHE A 90 -11.75 8.32 -4.05
CA PHE A 90 -11.92 9.69 -4.52
C PHE A 90 -11.44 9.87 -5.97
N VAL A 91 -10.28 9.31 -6.33
CA VAL A 91 -9.76 9.37 -7.71
C VAL A 91 -10.69 8.64 -8.68
N VAL A 92 -11.16 7.43 -8.34
CA VAL A 92 -12.08 6.68 -9.21
C VAL A 92 -13.40 7.44 -9.38
N TRP A 93 -13.94 7.99 -8.30
CA TRP A 93 -15.15 8.80 -8.35
C TRP A 93 -14.96 10.06 -9.21
N LEU A 94 -13.84 10.76 -9.05
CA LEU A 94 -13.51 11.96 -9.83
C LEU A 94 -13.41 11.64 -11.33
N LEU A 95 -12.75 10.53 -11.70
CA LEU A 95 -12.65 10.10 -13.10
C LEU A 95 -14.03 9.81 -13.70
N LEU A 96 -14.90 9.13 -12.97
CA LEU A 96 -16.27 8.88 -13.42
C LEU A 96 -17.08 10.18 -13.57
N ALA A 97 -16.98 11.09 -12.59
CA ALA A 97 -17.66 12.38 -12.64
C ALA A 97 -17.22 13.20 -13.86
N LEU A 98 -15.91 13.27 -14.13
CA LEU A 98 -15.37 13.99 -15.30
C LEU A 98 -15.77 13.33 -16.62
N LEU A 99 -15.84 12.00 -16.69
CA LEU A 99 -16.30 11.29 -17.89
C LEU A 99 -17.79 11.56 -18.17
N MET A 100 -18.62 11.59 -17.14
CA MET A 100 -20.05 11.89 -17.26
C MET A 100 -20.29 13.34 -17.69
N GLU A 101 -19.64 14.29 -17.01
CA GLU A 101 -19.77 15.72 -17.33
C GLU A 101 -19.18 16.04 -18.72
N GLY A 102 -17.99 15.50 -19.02
CA GLY A 102 -17.36 15.67 -20.32
C GLY A 102 -18.16 15.06 -21.47
N GLY A 103 -18.81 13.91 -21.25
CA GLY A 103 -19.73 13.30 -22.21
C GLY A 103 -20.99 14.13 -22.45
N PHE A 104 -21.51 14.79 -21.41
CA PHE A 104 -22.70 15.64 -21.51
C PHE A 104 -22.46 16.86 -22.41
N ILE A 105 -21.27 17.45 -22.38
CA ILE A 105 -20.89 18.59 -23.25
C ILE A 105 -20.88 18.18 -24.74
N PHE A 106 -20.51 16.93 -25.05
CA PHE A 106 -20.49 16.44 -26.44
C PHE A 106 -21.90 16.16 -26.99
N VAL A 107 -22.86 15.86 -26.10
CA VAL A 107 -24.29 15.64 -26.45
C VAL A 107 -25.08 16.96 -26.49
N ALA A 108 -24.69 17.97 -25.71
CA ALA A 108 -25.36 19.26 -25.63
C ALA A 108 -25.01 20.26 -26.74
N ARG A 109 -24.16 19.85 -27.71
CA ARG A 109 -23.82 20.60 -28.93
C ARG A 109 -24.43 19.92 -30.15
#